data_AF-A0A497KMJ1-F1
#
_entry.id   AF-A0A497KMJ1-F1
#
_cell.length_a   1.000
_cell.length_b   1.000
_cell.length_c   1.000
_cell.angle_alpha   90.00
_cell.angle_beta   90.00
_cell.angle_gamma   90.00
#
_symmetry.space_group_name_H-M   'P 1'
#
loop_
_entity.id
_entity.type
_entity.pdbx_description
1 polymer ?
#
loop_
_entity_poly.entity_id
_entity_poly.type
_entity_poly.pdbx_seq_one_letter_code
_entity_poly.pdbx_strand_id
1 'polypeptide(L)'
;KRSWIVRFVAGSVIYFPIYFLFGALISPFIIEYYSEPSLGLKIPPFTVIIPLEFFRGFLYVITLLPIIATVKDGKRTPFIALAYMLFIPGAFIPLIVEAVEASLPLEIIPFHLLEILADSLVYGFALSRILGKAEENTRSIHGIHVT
;
A
#
# COMPACT_ATOMS: atom_id res chain seq x y z
N LYS A 1 13.77 -22.02 2.87
CA LYS A 1 13.65 -20.66 3.45
C LYS A 1 13.66 -19.66 2.29
N ARG A 2 12.56 -18.95 2.00
CA ARG A 2 12.57 -17.92 0.93
C ARG A 2 13.58 -16.83 1.32
N SER A 3 14.48 -16.44 0.42
CA SER A 3 15.47 -15.39 0.69
C SER A 3 14.78 -14.07 1.09
N TRP A 4 15.33 -13.37 2.07
CA TRP A 4 14.84 -12.04 2.48
C TRP A 4 14.86 -11.04 1.31
N ILE A 5 15.81 -11.18 0.40
CA ILE A 5 15.90 -10.39 -0.84
C ILE A 5 14.64 -10.59 -1.69
N VAL A 6 14.13 -11.83 -1.79
CA VAL A 6 12.91 -12.12 -2.56
C VAL A 6 11.68 -11.49 -1.89
N ARG A 7 11.61 -11.49 -0.56
CA ARG A 7 10.50 -10.84 0.17
C ARG A 7 10.52 -9.33 -0.02
N PHE A 8 11.71 -8.75 0.02
CA PHE A 8 11.92 -7.32 -0.20
C PHE A 8 11.51 -6.92 -1.61
N VAL A 9 12.05 -7.59 -2.63
CA VAL A 9 11.70 -7.34 -4.04
C VAL A 9 10.21 -7.57 -4.29
N ALA A 10 9.63 -8.65 -3.77
CA ALA A 10 8.20 -8.92 -3.92
C ALA A 10 7.34 -7.84 -3.26
N GLY A 11 7.73 -7.36 -2.08
CA GLY A 11 7.05 -6.27 -1.38
C GLY A 11 7.10 -4.96 -2.17
N SER A 12 8.24 -4.64 -2.79
CA SER A 12 8.38 -3.42 -3.59
C SER A 12 7.59 -3.49 -4.91
N VAL A 13 7.63 -4.65 -5.58
CA VAL A 13 7.02 -4.83 -6.90
C VAL A 13 5.50 -4.97 -6.80
N ILE A 14 4.95 -5.56 -5.73
CA ILE A 14 3.51 -5.79 -5.60
C ILE A 14 2.71 -4.49 -5.44
N TYR A 15 3.36 -3.39 -5.07
CA TYR A 15 2.68 -2.09 -4.94
C TYR A 15 2.12 -1.59 -6.28
N PHE A 16 2.91 -1.60 -7.35
CA PHE A 16 2.50 -1.10 -8.66
C PHE A 16 1.18 -1.72 -9.20
N PRO A 17 0.99 -3.05 -9.25
CA PRO A 17 -0.27 -3.62 -9.73
C PRO A 17 -1.46 -3.32 -8.81
N ILE A 18 -1.25 -3.14 -7.50
CA ILE A 18 -2.33 -2.76 -6.58
C ILE A 18 -2.74 -1.31 -6.85
N TYR A 19 -1.76 -0.41 -6.91
CA TYR A 19 -1.97 1.00 -7.29
C TYR A 19 -2.71 1.11 -8.62
N PHE A 20 -2.22 0.43 -9.65
CA PHE A 20 -2.81 0.47 -10.98
C PHE A 20 -4.24 -0.08 -11.02
N LEU A 21 -4.52 -1.15 -10.25
CA LEU A 21 -5.86 -1.71 -10.16
C LEU A 21 -6.85 -0.72 -9.54
N PHE A 22 -6.52 -0.12 -8.39
CA PHE A 22 -7.43 0.82 -7.74
C PHE A 22 -7.60 2.12 -8.50
N GLY A 23 -6.51 2.63 -9.11
CA GLY A 23 -6.57 3.76 -10.03
C GLY A 23 -7.47 3.47 -11.24
N ALA A 24 -7.38 2.28 -11.84
CA ALA A 24 -8.25 1.88 -12.94
C ALA A 24 -9.72 1.74 -12.53
N LEU A 25 -9.99 1.26 -11.30
CA LEU A 25 -11.35 1.12 -10.78
C LEU A 25 -12.02 2.48 -10.54
N ILE A 26 -11.26 3.47 -10.07
CA ILE A 26 -11.80 4.81 -9.78
C ILE A 26 -11.77 5.74 -11.01
N SER A 27 -10.90 5.46 -11.99
CA SER A 27 -10.72 6.22 -13.23
C SER A 27 -12.02 6.72 -13.88
N PRO A 28 -13.08 5.91 -14.10
CA PRO A 28 -14.30 6.39 -14.75
C PRO A 28 -15.03 7.50 -13.97
N PHE A 29 -14.78 7.65 -12.67
CA PHE A 29 -15.39 8.69 -11.83
C PHE A 29 -14.59 9.98 -11.79
N ILE A 30 -13.30 9.94 -12.13
CA ILE A 30 -12.38 11.08 -11.96
C ILE A 30 -11.78 11.59 -13.26
N ILE A 31 -11.80 10.81 -14.36
CA ILE A 31 -11.05 11.12 -15.59
C ILE A 31 -11.49 12.41 -16.29
N GLU A 32 -12.75 12.83 -16.10
CA GLU A 32 -13.27 14.07 -16.65
C GLU A 32 -12.54 15.30 -16.06
N TYR A 33 -12.22 15.28 -14.76
CA TYR A 33 -11.46 16.33 -14.08
C TYR A 33 -10.01 16.44 -14.55
N TYR A 34 -9.43 15.37 -15.10
CA TYR A 34 -8.09 15.37 -15.70
C TYR A 34 -8.10 15.70 -17.20
N SER A 35 -9.28 15.68 -17.83
CA SER A 35 -9.46 16.00 -19.25
C SER A 35 -9.76 17.47 -19.47
N GLU A 36 -10.20 18.18 -18.41
CA GLU A 36 -10.56 19.59 -18.44
C GLU A 36 -9.30 20.48 -18.27
N PRO A 37 -8.86 21.20 -19.33
CA PRO A 37 -7.59 21.94 -19.31
C PRO A 37 -7.55 23.11 -18.32
N SER A 38 -8.72 23.62 -17.90
CA SER A 38 -8.85 24.75 -16.97
C SER A 38 -8.44 24.38 -15.54
N LEU A 39 -8.47 23.09 -15.18
CA LEU A 39 -8.07 22.61 -13.87
C LEU A 39 -6.55 22.37 -13.76
N GLY A 40 -5.82 22.38 -14.89
CA GLY A 40 -4.37 22.17 -14.91
C GLY A 40 -3.91 20.75 -14.51
N LEU A 41 -4.84 19.87 -14.12
CA LEU A 41 -4.59 18.48 -13.76
C LEU A 41 -4.29 17.67 -15.01
N LYS A 42 -3.15 16.98 -15.03
CA LYS A 42 -2.74 16.12 -16.14
C LYS A 42 -2.24 14.79 -15.62
N ILE A 43 -2.73 13.71 -16.22
CA ILE A 43 -2.25 12.36 -15.94
C ILE A 43 -0.81 12.26 -16.47
N PRO A 44 0.19 11.95 -15.62
CA PRO A 44 1.55 11.77 -16.09
C PRO A 44 1.68 10.58 -17.05
N PRO A 45 2.66 10.59 -17.96
CA PRO A 45 2.90 9.45 -18.85
C PRO A 45 3.39 8.23 -18.05
N PHE A 46 3.16 7.03 -18.58
CA PHE A 46 3.61 5.76 -17.98
C PHE A 46 5.13 5.70 -17.74
N THR A 47 5.93 6.45 -18.52
CA THR A 47 7.37 6.59 -18.32
C THR A 47 7.75 7.24 -16.99
N VAL A 48 6.84 8.02 -16.39
CA VAL A 48 6.99 8.61 -15.06
C VAL A 48 6.31 7.76 -14.00
N ILE A 49 5.07 7.31 -14.24
CA ILE A 49 4.28 6.53 -13.28
C ILE A 49 5.02 5.24 -12.90
N ILE A 50 5.44 4.44 -13.88
CA ILE A 50 5.99 3.10 -13.61
C ILE A 50 7.24 3.16 -12.71
N PRO A 51 8.29 3.95 -13.02
CA PRO A 51 9.46 4.05 -12.14
C PRO A 51 9.13 4.62 -10.77
N LEU A 52 8.24 5.61 -10.71
CA LEU A 52 7.85 6.26 -9.46
C LEU A 52 7.14 5.28 -8.53
N GLU A 53 6.23 4.46 -9.04
CA GLU A 53 5.52 3.47 -8.21
C GLU A 53 6.45 2.38 -7.70
N PHE A 54 7.40 1.89 -8.50
CA PHE A 54 8.37 0.92 -8.01
C PHE A 54 9.28 1.50 -6.94
N PHE A 55 9.71 2.75 -7.11
CA PHE A 55 10.51 3.45 -6.11
C PHE A 55 9.71 3.71 -4.82
N ARG A 56 8.44 4.10 -4.94
CA ARG A 56 7.52 4.28 -3.80
C ARG A 56 7.27 2.97 -3.07
N GLY A 57 7.01 1.87 -3.78
CA GLY A 57 6.91 0.53 -3.20
C GLY A 57 8.17 0.13 -2.43
N PHE A 58 9.36 0.42 -2.98
CA PHE A 58 10.63 0.24 -2.30
C PHE A 58 10.75 1.06 -1.01
N LEU A 59 10.41 2.36 -1.04
CA LEU A 59 10.43 3.23 0.13
C LEU A 59 9.46 2.76 1.22
N TYR A 60 8.27 2.29 0.85
CA TYR A 60 7.32 1.71 1.81
C TYR A 60 7.88 0.47 2.48
N VAL A 61 8.50 -0.44 1.73
CA VAL A 61 9.11 -1.65 2.32
C VAL A 61 10.18 -1.27 3.32
N ILE A 62 11.10 -0.33 2.99
CA ILE A 62 12.16 0.11 3.92
C ILE A 62 11.57 0.76 5.17
N THR A 63 10.62 1.67 4.99
CA THR A 63 10.03 2.45 6.09
C THR A 63 9.22 1.58 7.04
N LEU A 64 8.53 0.56 6.51
CA LEU A 64 7.63 -0.29 7.29
C LEU A 64 8.31 -1.54 7.87
N LEU A 65 9.53 -1.86 7.43
CA LEU A 65 10.31 -3.00 7.93
C LEU A 65 10.54 -2.95 9.45
N PRO A 66 10.91 -1.80 10.07
CA PRO A 66 11.06 -1.70 11.52
C PRO A 66 9.76 -2.01 12.27
N ILE A 67 8.61 -1.59 11.73
CA ILE A 67 7.30 -1.81 12.35
C ILE A 67 6.97 -3.31 12.37
N ILE A 68 7.23 -4.01 11.27
CA ILE A 68 7.02 -5.47 11.20
C ILE A 68 7.99 -6.22 12.14
N ALA A 69 9.20 -5.70 12.34
CA ALA A 69 10.18 -6.29 13.24
C ALA A 69 9.83 -6.09 14.73
N THR A 70 9.16 -4.99 15.08
CA THR A 70 8.81 -4.65 16.47
C THR A 70 7.45 -5.19 16.91
N VAL A 71 6.47 -5.24 16.00
CA VAL A 71 5.11 -5.72 16.30
C VAL A 71 5.09 -7.25 16.32
N LYS A 72 5.14 -7.83 17.53
CA LYS A 72 5.17 -9.29 17.75
C LYS A 72 3.80 -9.92 18.01
N ASP A 73 2.75 -9.12 18.14
CA ASP A 73 1.44 -9.59 18.60
C ASP A 73 0.54 -10.07 17.46
N GLY A 74 0.52 -11.38 17.20
CA GLY A 74 -0.46 -12.02 16.31
C GLY A 74 -0.39 -11.60 14.82
N LYS A 75 -1.24 -12.21 13.98
CA LYS A 75 -1.24 -11.98 12.52
C LYS A 75 -1.96 -10.70 12.08
N ARG A 76 -2.88 -10.19 12.91
CA ARG A 76 -3.76 -9.06 12.56
C ARG A 76 -3.15 -7.70 12.91
N THR A 77 -2.42 -7.61 14.01
CA THR A 77 -1.76 -6.38 14.48
C THR A 77 -0.75 -5.80 13.49
N PRO A 78 0.17 -6.58 12.88
CA PRO A 78 1.09 -6.02 11.88
C PRO A 78 0.33 -5.55 10.64
N PHE A 79 -0.72 -6.24 10.20
CA PHE A 79 -1.57 -5.77 9.10
C PHE A 79 -2.21 -4.41 9.40
N ILE A 80 -2.85 -4.27 10.56
CA ILE A 80 -3.53 -3.04 10.96
C ILE A 80 -2.52 -1.87 11.06
N ALA A 81 -1.37 -2.10 11.69
CA ALA A 81 -0.32 -1.10 11.82
C ALA A 81 0.21 -0.65 10.44
N LEU A 82 0.43 -1.58 9.51
CA LEU A 82 0.87 -1.28 8.15
C LEU A 82 -0.19 -0.49 7.38
N ALA A 83 -1.45 -0.92 7.43
CA ALA A 83 -2.53 -0.25 6.72
C ALA A 83 -2.73 1.20 7.22
N TYR A 84 -2.67 1.44 8.53
CA TYR A 84 -2.75 2.80 9.07
C TYR A 84 -1.55 3.66 8.70
N MET A 85 -0.34 3.10 8.72
CA MET A 85 0.87 3.82 8.31
C MET A 85 0.93 4.12 6.82
N LEU A 86 0.33 3.26 5.98
CA LEU A 86 0.17 3.55 4.56
C LEU A 86 -0.91 4.62 4.34
N PHE A 87 -2.05 4.48 5.01
CA PHE A 87 -3.19 5.37 4.81
C PHE A 87 -2.94 6.77 5.34
N ILE A 88 -2.53 6.93 6.60
CA ILE A 88 -2.50 8.24 7.25
C ILE A 88 -1.34 9.10 6.72
N PRO A 89 -0.06 8.79 7.01
CA PRO A 89 1.04 9.62 6.54
C PRO A 89 1.37 9.38 5.07
N GLY A 90 1.07 8.18 4.54
CA GLY A 90 1.40 7.86 3.16
C GLY A 90 0.47 8.49 2.13
N ALA A 91 -0.76 8.85 2.50
CA ALA A 91 -1.73 9.31 1.50
C ALA A 91 -2.82 10.28 2.01
N PHE A 92 -3.37 10.10 3.21
CA PHE A 92 -4.40 11.00 3.76
C PHE A 92 -3.86 12.40 4.01
N ILE A 93 -2.69 12.52 4.66
CA ILE A 93 -2.04 13.82 4.86
C ILE A 93 -1.71 14.50 3.52
N PRO A 94 -1.01 13.83 2.57
CA PRO A 94 -0.80 14.37 1.22
C PRO A 94 -2.08 14.84 0.53
N LEU A 95 -3.15 14.04 0.58
CA LEU A 95 -4.42 14.39 -0.06
C LEU A 95 -5.05 15.65 0.55
N ILE A 96 -4.99 15.82 1.87
CA ILE A 96 -5.50 17.03 2.53
C ILE A 96 -4.64 18.25 2.16
N VAL A 97 -3.32 18.09 2.12
CA VAL A 97 -2.40 19.17 1.68
C VAL A 97 -2.72 19.57 0.25
N GLU A 98 -2.86 18.62 -0.67
CA GLU A 98 -3.25 18.89 -2.06
C GLU A 98 -4.64 19.52 -2.17
N ALA A 99 -5.61 19.06 -1.37
CA ALA A 99 -6.94 19.65 -1.33
C ALA A 99 -6.91 21.13 -0.91
N VAL A 100 -6.02 21.51 0.01
CA VAL A 100 -5.89 22.89 0.51
C VAL A 100 -5.02 23.75 -0.42
N GLU A 101 -3.90 23.23 -0.91
CA GLU A 101 -2.92 24.01 -1.69
C GLU A 101 -3.24 24.06 -3.18
N ALA A 102 -3.65 22.94 -3.77
CA ALA A 102 -3.89 22.82 -5.21
C ALA A 102 -5.35 23.12 -5.60
N SER A 103 -6.20 23.48 -4.63
CA SER A 103 -7.64 23.74 -4.85
C SER A 103 -8.34 22.58 -5.57
N LEU A 104 -8.04 21.36 -5.13
CA LEU A 104 -8.60 20.15 -5.72
C LEU A 104 -10.15 20.18 -5.63
N PRO A 105 -10.89 19.81 -6.69
CA PRO A 105 -12.34 19.76 -6.63
C PRO A 105 -12.83 18.89 -5.48
N LEU A 106 -13.71 19.44 -4.63
CA LEU A 106 -14.19 18.74 -3.43
C LEU A 106 -14.92 17.43 -3.76
N GLU A 107 -15.44 17.32 -4.98
CA GLU A 107 -16.16 16.16 -5.52
C GLU A 107 -15.26 14.95 -5.75
N ILE A 108 -13.96 15.16 -6.04
CA ILE A 108 -13.02 14.04 -6.30
C ILE A 108 -12.39 13.48 -5.04
N ILE A 109 -12.35 14.27 -3.96
CA ILE A 109 -11.80 13.88 -2.66
C ILE A 109 -12.39 12.56 -2.12
N PRO A 110 -13.73 12.34 -2.07
CA PRO A 110 -14.28 11.09 -1.54
C PRO A 110 -13.89 9.86 -2.38
N PHE A 111 -13.77 10.01 -3.70
CA PHE A 111 -13.35 8.94 -4.59
C PHE A 111 -11.88 8.56 -4.36
N HIS A 112 -10.99 9.56 -4.28
CA HIS A 112 -9.59 9.34 -3.94
C HIS A 112 -9.41 8.78 -2.52
N LEU A 113 -10.18 9.25 -1.54
CA LEU A 113 -10.13 8.70 -0.18
C LEU A 113 -10.46 7.20 -0.17
N LEU A 114 -11.50 6.79 -0.91
CA LEU A 114 -11.90 5.40 -1.01
C LEU A 114 -10.84 4.55 -1.74
N GLU A 115 -10.33 5.06 -2.86
CA GLU A 115 -9.24 4.45 -3.63
C GLU A 115 -8.02 4.19 -2.74
N ILE A 116 -7.52 5.24 -2.07
CA ILE A 116 -6.33 5.22 -1.22
C ILE A 116 -6.53 4.31 0.00
N LEU A 117 -7.72 4.31 0.62
CA LEU A 117 -8.05 3.43 1.72
C LEU A 117 -7.98 1.96 1.29
N ALA A 118 -8.59 1.64 0.15
CA ALA A 118 -8.61 0.29 -0.39
C ALA A 118 -7.19 -0.17 -0.79
N ASP A 119 -6.42 0.68 -1.47
CA ASP A 119 -5.00 0.44 -1.79
C ASP A 119 -4.18 0.16 -0.53
N SER A 120 -4.28 1.02 0.49
CA SER A 120 -3.55 0.89 1.75
C SER A 120 -3.88 -0.41 2.50
N LEU A 121 -5.16 -0.83 2.49
CA LEU A 121 -5.59 -2.09 3.09
C LEU A 121 -5.05 -3.29 2.32
N VAL A 122 -5.20 -3.32 1.00
CA VAL A 122 -4.74 -4.46 0.19
C VAL A 122 -3.21 -4.57 0.22
N TYR A 123 -2.50 -3.45 0.11
CA TYR A 123 -1.05 -3.43 0.17
C TYR A 123 -0.52 -3.75 1.57
N GLY A 124 -1.10 -3.17 2.63
CA GLY A 124 -0.77 -3.51 4.02
C GLY A 124 -0.96 -5.00 4.32
N PHE A 125 -2.03 -5.60 3.77
CA PHE A 125 -2.25 -7.04 3.87
C PHE A 125 -1.19 -7.83 3.10
N ALA A 126 -0.90 -7.47 1.85
CA ALA A 126 0.13 -8.11 1.05
C ALA A 126 1.51 -8.07 1.74
N LEU A 127 1.92 -6.90 2.24
CA LEU A 127 3.17 -6.73 2.99
C LEU A 127 3.20 -7.57 4.26
N SER A 128 2.10 -7.61 5.03
CA SER A 128 2.03 -8.45 6.24
C SER A 128 2.27 -9.93 5.95
N ARG A 129 1.85 -10.42 4.77
CA ARG A 129 2.06 -11.82 4.33
C ARG A 129 3.44 -12.06 3.74
N ILE A 130 3.95 -11.11 2.95
CA ILE A 130 5.23 -11.23 2.25
C ILE A 130 6.40 -11.10 3.24
N LEU A 131 6.32 -10.12 4.15
CA LEU A 131 7.38 -9.79 5.11
C LEU A 131 7.18 -10.52 6.45
N GLY A 132 5.95 -10.90 6.79
CA GLY A 132 5.66 -11.67 7.99
C GLY A 132 6.44 -12.98 8.08
N LYS A 133 6.68 -13.46 9.30
CA LYS A 133 7.26 -14.79 9.50
C LYS A 133 6.33 -15.80 8.82
N ALA A 134 6.90 -16.64 7.95
CA ALA A 134 6.21 -17.87 7.57
C ALA A 134 6.04 -18.62 8.89
N GLU A 135 4.80 -18.89 9.31
CA GLU A 135 4.58 -19.75 10.45
C GLU A 135 5.35 -21.04 10.19
N GLU A 136 6.33 -21.27 11.05
CA GLU A 136 6.94 -22.57 11.18
C GLU A 136 5.79 -23.52 11.52
N ASN A 137 5.50 -24.42 10.60
CA ASN A 137 4.52 -25.48 10.74
C ASN A 137 5.07 -26.54 11.73
N THR A 138 5.43 -26.10 12.94
CA THR A 138 5.99 -26.90 14.03
C THR A 138 5.08 -26.76 15.25
N ARG A 139 3.77 -26.97 15.05
CA ARG A 139 2.80 -27.19 16.14
C ARG A 139 2.13 -28.56 16.05
N SER A 140 2.81 -29.56 15.46
CA SER A 140 2.26 -30.92 15.34
C SER A 140 3.14 -32.04 15.88
N ILE A 141 4.36 -31.80 16.35
CA ILE A 141 5.23 -32.88 16.87
C ILE A 141 5.82 -32.50 18.23
N HIS A 142 4.94 -32.31 19.23
CA HIS A 142 5.37 -32.39 20.63
C HIS A 142 4.27 -32.87 21.58
N GLY A 143 3.21 -33.48 21.05
CA GLY A 143 2.06 -33.95 21.84
C GLY A 143 1.92 -35.48 21.92
N ILE A 144 2.94 -36.26 21.53
CA ILE A 144 2.88 -37.72 21.60
C ILE A 144 4.20 -38.24 22.17
N HIS A 145 4.30 -38.24 23.49
CA HIS A 145 4.93 -39.25 24.34
C HIS A 145 5.00 -38.68 25.75
N VAL A 146 4.11 -39.13 26.64
CA VAL A 146 4.40 -39.80 27.92
C VAL A 146 3.04 -40.14 28.54
N THR A 147 2.64 -41.40 28.38
CA THR A 147 1.83 -42.18 29.34
C THR A 147 2.50 -43.52 29.47
#